data_AF-D2V5K6-F1
#
_entry.id   AF-D2V5K6-F1
#
_cell.length_a   1.000
_cell.length_b   1.000
_cell.length_c   1.000
_cell.angle_alpha   90.00
_cell.angle_beta   90.00
_cell.angle_gamma   90.00
#
_symmetry.space_group_name_H-M   'P 1'
#
loop_
_entity.id
_entity.type
_entity.pdbx_description
1 polymer ?
#
loop_
_entity_poly.entity_id
_entity_poly.type
_entity_poly.pdbx_seq_one_letter_code
_entity_poly.pdbx_strand_id
1 'polypeptide(L)'
;MSDSEPKEIETLLEEIPLNLLKEYMDGNDIKGKKTNKKVAVEAILEHAQKKGESTFIKELEKDALKMALEEMDKKVESESKQKLAKSFKSHFSKQKDKAKYFQECSLELLTKFLAALGMEEDSSKEEKADAVMEELLITGLKLGFTAMAKEFINDVCDALKISKSGTKKACVNRIIGQSYPHYLEANTPEKEEREKNDITKIKEGITFEDLYQFYAEELVEFAKQNGLKKTGSKKIMCKRILKFLAGDETTTKPLKPGQRHKKKKGGKKRKADEKEGEEKEDKEEEEKEKEDKEETESKKKKTKK
;
A
#
# COMPACT_ATOMS: atom_id res chain seq x y z
N MET A 1 19.13 -17.99 4.91
CA MET A 1 18.06 -18.36 3.97
C MET A 1 17.81 -19.85 4.19
N SER A 2 16.59 -20.27 4.52
CA SER A 2 16.29 -21.70 4.56
C SER A 2 16.13 -22.19 3.12
N ASP A 3 16.90 -23.19 2.71
CA ASP A 3 16.78 -23.93 1.44
C ASP A 3 15.49 -24.77 1.40
N SER A 4 14.34 -24.16 1.68
CA SER A 4 13.04 -24.80 1.55
C SER A 4 12.60 -24.69 0.10
N GLU A 5 12.30 -25.81 -0.53
CA GLU A 5 11.62 -25.82 -1.83
C GLU A 5 10.30 -25.02 -1.76
N PRO A 6 9.88 -24.37 -2.86
CA PRO A 6 8.61 -23.66 -2.92
C PRO A 6 7.45 -24.61 -2.61
N LYS A 7 6.57 -24.22 -1.70
CA LYS A 7 5.42 -25.05 -1.34
C LYS A 7 4.26 -24.80 -2.29
N GLU A 8 3.52 -25.83 -2.66
CA GLU A 8 2.22 -25.63 -3.29
C GLU A 8 1.31 -24.76 -2.40
N ILE A 9 0.55 -23.86 -3.00
CA ILE A 9 -0.26 -22.88 -2.28
C ILE A 9 -1.31 -23.54 -1.38
N GLU A 10 -1.85 -24.69 -1.79
CA GLU A 10 -2.79 -25.48 -0.99
C GLU A 10 -2.10 -25.97 0.29
N THR A 11 -0.91 -26.54 0.16
CA THR A 11 -0.08 -27.02 1.28
C THR A 11 0.26 -25.89 2.24
N LEU A 12 0.60 -24.70 1.72
CA LEU A 12 0.87 -23.52 2.55
C LEU A 12 -0.36 -23.13 3.40
N LEU A 13 -1.53 -23.05 2.78
CA LEU A 13 -2.77 -22.72 3.48
C LEU A 13 -3.17 -23.82 4.48
N GLU A 14 -2.85 -25.08 4.17
CA GLU A 14 -2.99 -26.21 5.08
C GLU A 14 -2.00 -26.21 6.25
N GLU A 15 -1.00 -25.33 6.30
CA GLU A 15 -0.19 -25.13 7.51
C GLU A 15 -0.86 -24.14 8.48
N ILE A 16 -1.67 -23.21 7.97
CA ILE A 16 -2.33 -22.20 8.78
C ILE A 16 -3.37 -22.84 9.72
N PRO A 17 -3.38 -22.53 11.04
CA PRO A 17 -4.38 -23.02 11.97
C PRO A 17 -5.83 -22.77 11.52
N LEU A 18 -6.72 -23.74 11.75
CA LEU A 18 -8.12 -23.66 11.29
C LEU A 18 -8.88 -22.44 11.85
N ASN A 19 -8.56 -21.99 13.06
CA ASN A 19 -9.15 -20.78 13.62
C ASN A 19 -8.80 -19.53 12.79
N LEU A 20 -7.55 -19.41 12.34
CA LEU A 20 -7.12 -18.30 11.47
C LEU A 20 -7.74 -18.43 10.07
N LEU A 21 -7.87 -19.63 9.52
CA LEU A 21 -8.57 -19.84 8.25
C LEU A 21 -10.05 -19.40 8.35
N LYS A 22 -10.72 -19.69 9.47
CA LYS A 22 -12.10 -19.23 9.71
C LYS A 22 -12.18 -17.71 9.82
N GLU A 23 -11.25 -17.09 10.55
CA GLU A 23 -11.20 -15.63 10.65
C GLU A 23 -10.95 -14.98 9.27
N TYR A 24 -10.07 -15.55 8.45
CA TYR A 24 -9.88 -15.12 7.06
C TYR A 24 -11.18 -15.19 6.25
N MET A 25 -11.90 -16.31 6.36
CA MET A 25 -13.17 -16.53 5.67
C MET A 25 -14.21 -15.49 6.11
N ASP A 26 -14.36 -15.27 7.41
CA ASP A 26 -15.29 -14.28 7.97
C ASP A 26 -14.92 -12.86 7.51
N GLY A 27 -13.64 -12.49 7.55
CA GLY A 27 -13.14 -11.18 7.11
C GLY A 27 -13.24 -10.92 5.61
N ASN A 28 -13.45 -11.97 4.79
CA ASN A 28 -13.64 -11.88 3.34
C ASN A 28 -15.05 -12.28 2.88
N ASP A 29 -16.02 -12.35 3.80
CA ASP A 29 -17.42 -12.73 3.49
C ASP A 29 -17.57 -14.11 2.81
N ILE A 30 -16.66 -15.05 3.10
CA ILE A 30 -16.67 -16.41 2.56
C ILE A 30 -17.60 -17.28 3.41
N LYS A 31 -18.74 -17.69 2.84
CA LYS A 31 -19.75 -18.47 3.56
C LYS A 31 -19.38 -19.95 3.65
N GLY A 32 -19.42 -20.52 4.87
CA GLY A 32 -19.29 -21.97 5.11
C GLY A 32 -19.93 -22.41 6.43
N LYS A 33 -20.87 -23.38 6.39
CA LYS A 33 -21.67 -23.78 7.58
C LYS A 33 -20.93 -24.73 8.54
N LYS A 34 -19.97 -25.50 8.04
CA LYS A 34 -19.07 -26.38 8.82
C LYS A 34 -17.77 -26.50 8.03
N THR A 35 -16.69 -25.94 8.55
CA THR A 35 -15.39 -25.94 7.86
C THR A 35 -14.41 -26.81 8.63
N ASN A 36 -14.07 -27.95 8.03
CA ASN A 36 -12.79 -28.60 8.31
C ASN A 36 -11.69 -27.85 7.54
N LYS A 37 -10.43 -28.21 7.77
CA LYS A 37 -9.28 -27.49 7.18
C LYS A 37 -9.32 -27.47 5.66
N LYS A 38 -9.47 -28.65 5.04
CA LYS A 38 -9.50 -28.81 3.59
C LYS A 38 -10.61 -27.98 2.92
N VAL A 39 -11.83 -28.05 3.46
CA VAL A 39 -12.98 -27.28 2.94
C VAL A 39 -12.76 -25.76 3.08
N ALA A 40 -12.08 -25.32 4.15
CA ALA A 40 -11.72 -23.91 4.30
C ALA A 40 -10.70 -23.47 3.25
N VAL A 41 -9.66 -24.27 3.02
CA VAL A 41 -8.62 -24.01 2.00
C VAL A 41 -9.24 -23.94 0.60
N GLU A 42 -10.03 -24.93 0.21
CA GLU A 42 -10.73 -24.95 -1.08
C GLU A 42 -11.62 -23.71 -1.27
N ALA A 43 -12.39 -23.31 -0.24
CA ALA A 43 -13.23 -22.13 -0.30
C ALA A 43 -12.43 -20.82 -0.40
N ILE A 44 -11.27 -20.74 0.26
CA ILE A 44 -10.35 -19.60 0.18
C ILE A 44 -9.76 -19.49 -1.23
N LEU A 45 -9.29 -20.59 -1.81
CA LEU A 45 -8.73 -20.62 -3.16
C LEU A 45 -9.78 -20.26 -4.21
N GLU A 46 -10.99 -20.81 -4.11
CA GLU A 46 -12.09 -20.45 -5.02
C GLU A 46 -12.47 -18.96 -4.89
N HIS A 47 -12.53 -18.44 -3.67
CA HIS A 47 -12.80 -17.02 -3.44
C HIS A 47 -11.68 -16.12 -3.98
N ALA A 48 -10.43 -16.47 -3.71
CA ALA A 48 -9.26 -15.76 -4.22
C ALA A 48 -9.27 -15.72 -5.74
N GLN A 49 -9.48 -16.86 -6.40
CA GLN A 49 -9.61 -16.95 -7.84
C GLN A 49 -10.68 -15.98 -8.38
N LYS A 50 -11.90 -16.01 -7.81
CA LYS A 50 -12.99 -15.08 -8.21
C LYS A 50 -12.63 -13.60 -7.99
N LYS A 51 -11.93 -13.30 -6.90
CA LYS A 51 -11.50 -11.94 -6.54
C LYS A 51 -10.42 -11.44 -7.52
N GLY A 52 -9.45 -12.28 -7.84
CA GLY A 52 -8.41 -12.04 -8.84
C GLY A 52 -9.01 -11.76 -10.21
N GLU A 53 -9.88 -12.65 -10.69
CA GLU A 53 -10.60 -12.48 -11.97
C GLU A 53 -11.39 -11.18 -12.03
N SER A 54 -12.10 -10.83 -10.95
CA SER A 54 -12.87 -9.59 -10.94
C SER A 54 -11.99 -8.34 -10.92
N THR A 55 -10.76 -8.42 -10.45
CA THR A 55 -9.79 -7.32 -10.49
C THR A 55 -9.15 -7.23 -11.86
N PHE A 56 -8.64 -8.35 -12.37
CA PHE A 56 -8.09 -8.48 -13.72
C PHE A 56 -9.02 -7.92 -14.80
N ILE A 57 -10.30 -8.31 -14.80
CA ILE A 57 -11.27 -7.82 -15.79
C ILE A 57 -11.47 -6.29 -15.73
N LYS A 58 -11.28 -5.66 -14.57
CA LYS A 58 -11.36 -4.20 -14.43
C LYS A 58 -10.13 -3.50 -15.03
N GLU A 59 -8.97 -4.12 -14.86
CA GLU A 59 -7.70 -3.57 -15.35
C GLU A 59 -7.59 -3.71 -16.88
N LEU A 60 -8.13 -4.79 -17.47
CA LEU A 60 -8.11 -5.00 -18.92
C LEU A 60 -8.52 -3.76 -19.73
N GLU A 61 -7.70 -3.43 -20.72
CA GLU A 61 -7.97 -2.36 -21.66
C GLU A 61 -9.09 -2.70 -22.65
N LYS A 62 -9.62 -1.68 -23.33
CA LYS A 62 -10.77 -1.83 -24.23
C LYS A 62 -10.49 -2.80 -25.36
N ASP A 63 -9.30 -2.73 -25.94
CA ASP A 63 -8.83 -3.60 -27.03
C ASP A 63 -8.71 -5.07 -26.57
N ALA A 64 -8.10 -5.32 -25.42
CA ALA A 64 -7.98 -6.66 -24.84
C ALA A 64 -9.36 -7.28 -24.56
N LEU A 65 -10.31 -6.49 -24.05
CA LEU A 65 -11.69 -6.95 -23.83
C LEU A 65 -12.44 -7.27 -25.14
N LYS A 66 -12.20 -6.53 -26.22
CA LYS A 66 -12.80 -6.82 -27.53
C LYS A 66 -12.25 -8.13 -28.08
N MET A 67 -10.92 -8.26 -28.11
CA MET A 67 -10.23 -9.48 -28.57
C MET A 67 -10.66 -10.71 -27.77
N ALA A 68 -10.74 -10.59 -26.44
CA ALA A 68 -11.20 -11.68 -25.59
C ALA A 68 -12.65 -12.11 -25.87
N LEU A 69 -13.53 -11.18 -26.23
CA LEU A 69 -14.91 -11.51 -26.63
C LEU A 69 -14.98 -12.13 -28.02
N GLU A 70 -14.17 -11.63 -28.95
CA GLU A 70 -14.07 -12.18 -30.32
C GLU A 70 -13.56 -13.62 -30.31
N GLU A 71 -12.51 -13.91 -29.54
CA GLU A 71 -11.97 -15.27 -29.37
C GLU A 71 -12.94 -16.22 -28.64
N MET A 72 -13.92 -15.69 -27.90
CA MET A 72 -15.02 -16.49 -27.32
C MET A 72 -16.21 -16.69 -28.28
N ASP A 73 -16.09 -16.28 -29.55
CA ASP A 73 -17.18 -16.21 -30.53
C ASP A 73 -18.38 -15.41 -29.98
N LYS A 74 -18.09 -14.24 -29.41
CA LYS A 74 -19.11 -13.32 -28.88
C LYS A 74 -19.11 -12.01 -29.63
N LYS A 75 -20.32 -11.57 -29.96
CA LYS A 75 -20.52 -10.32 -30.69
C LYS A 75 -20.14 -9.12 -29.81
N VAL A 76 -19.28 -8.27 -30.35
CA VAL A 76 -18.87 -7.00 -29.72
C VAL A 76 -19.91 -5.93 -30.07
N GLU A 77 -20.87 -5.71 -29.17
CA GLU A 77 -21.98 -4.77 -29.41
C GLU A 77 -21.74 -3.34 -28.88
N SER A 78 -20.59 -3.10 -28.24
CA SER A 78 -20.34 -1.86 -27.52
C SER A 78 -18.89 -1.40 -27.61
N GLU A 79 -18.74 -0.08 -27.68
CA GLU A 79 -17.48 0.65 -27.61
C GLU A 79 -17.05 0.99 -26.17
N SER A 80 -17.96 0.91 -25.20
CA SER A 80 -17.67 1.26 -23.80
C SER A 80 -16.92 0.14 -23.06
N LYS A 81 -15.75 0.45 -22.46
CA LYS A 81 -14.97 -0.47 -21.60
C LYS A 81 -15.82 -1.11 -20.51
N GLN A 82 -16.70 -0.34 -19.86
CA GLN A 82 -17.57 -0.87 -18.79
C GLN A 82 -18.58 -1.92 -19.30
N LYS A 83 -19.16 -1.71 -20.49
CA LYS A 83 -20.10 -2.69 -21.08
C LYS A 83 -19.36 -3.93 -21.57
N LEU A 84 -18.17 -3.75 -22.16
CA LEU A 84 -17.29 -4.85 -22.58
C LEU A 84 -16.86 -5.71 -21.38
N ALA A 85 -16.37 -5.09 -20.31
CA ALA A 85 -15.98 -5.79 -19.09
C ALA A 85 -17.15 -6.57 -18.46
N LYS A 86 -18.36 -6.00 -18.45
CA LYS A 86 -19.58 -6.71 -17.99
C LYS A 86 -19.91 -7.91 -18.87
N SER A 87 -19.85 -7.74 -20.19
CA SER A 87 -20.09 -8.82 -21.15
C SER A 87 -19.06 -9.95 -20.98
N PHE A 88 -17.77 -9.59 -21.00
CA PHE A 88 -16.66 -10.52 -20.82
C PHE A 88 -16.79 -11.28 -19.50
N LYS A 89 -17.01 -10.57 -18.38
CA LYS A 89 -17.25 -11.20 -17.07
C LYS A 89 -18.38 -12.21 -17.10
N SER A 90 -19.50 -11.89 -17.76
CA SER A 90 -20.65 -12.80 -17.87
C SER A 90 -20.36 -14.06 -18.68
N HIS A 91 -19.48 -14.00 -19.68
CA HIS A 91 -19.10 -15.15 -20.49
C HIS A 91 -17.97 -15.94 -19.82
N PHE A 92 -16.92 -15.25 -19.36
CA PHE A 92 -15.79 -15.84 -18.67
C PHE A 92 -16.20 -16.59 -17.39
N SER A 93 -17.16 -16.06 -16.62
CA SER A 93 -17.68 -16.74 -15.42
C SER A 93 -18.44 -18.04 -15.71
N LYS A 94 -18.87 -18.26 -16.97
CA LYS A 94 -19.54 -19.49 -17.40
C LYS A 94 -18.58 -20.52 -17.97
N GLN A 95 -17.29 -20.17 -18.14
CA GLN A 95 -16.28 -21.11 -18.59
C GLN A 95 -16.07 -22.17 -17.51
N LYS A 96 -16.32 -23.43 -17.87
CA LYS A 96 -16.13 -24.58 -16.97
C LYS A 96 -14.66 -24.86 -16.72
N ASP A 97 -13.85 -24.68 -17.77
CA ASP A 97 -12.42 -24.92 -17.76
C ASP A 97 -11.71 -23.65 -18.20
N LYS A 98 -11.26 -22.87 -17.22
CA LYS A 98 -10.56 -21.60 -17.46
C LYS A 98 -9.13 -21.84 -17.93
N ALA A 99 -8.51 -22.95 -17.52
CA ALA A 99 -7.18 -23.33 -17.98
C ALA A 99 -7.19 -23.57 -19.48
N LYS A 100 -8.16 -24.38 -19.94
CA LYS A 100 -8.36 -24.60 -21.37
C LYS A 100 -8.62 -23.30 -22.13
N TYR A 101 -9.43 -22.39 -21.58
CA TYR A 101 -9.67 -21.08 -22.20
C TYR A 101 -8.37 -20.30 -22.43
N PHE A 102 -7.51 -20.18 -21.41
CA PHE A 102 -6.24 -19.46 -21.55
C PHE A 102 -5.27 -20.15 -22.52
N GLN A 103 -5.24 -21.49 -22.55
CA GLN A 103 -4.43 -22.25 -23.50
C GLN A 103 -4.88 -22.05 -24.96
N GLU A 104 -6.17 -21.84 -25.18
CA GLU A 104 -6.74 -21.58 -26.50
C GLU A 104 -6.57 -20.12 -26.95
N CYS A 105 -6.41 -19.16 -26.02
CA CYS A 105 -6.24 -17.74 -26.33
C CYS A 105 -5.06 -17.48 -27.28
N SER A 106 -5.13 -16.44 -28.11
CA SER A 106 -3.97 -16.06 -28.94
C SER A 106 -2.78 -15.55 -28.09
N LEU A 107 -1.56 -15.65 -28.63
CA LEU A 107 -0.36 -15.11 -27.97
C LEU A 107 -0.47 -13.60 -27.74
N GLU A 108 -1.08 -12.88 -28.68
CA GLU A 108 -1.33 -11.44 -28.57
C GLU A 108 -2.26 -11.13 -27.39
N LEU A 109 -3.36 -11.87 -27.26
CA LEU A 109 -4.30 -11.70 -26.15
C LEU A 109 -3.64 -12.03 -24.80
N LEU A 110 -2.90 -13.13 -24.71
CA LEU A 110 -2.18 -13.51 -23.50
C LEU A 110 -1.16 -12.44 -23.08
N THR A 111 -0.46 -11.85 -24.05
CA THR A 111 0.49 -10.75 -23.77
C THR A 111 -0.22 -9.52 -23.21
N LYS A 112 -1.41 -9.18 -23.74
CA LYS A 112 -2.25 -8.10 -23.18
C LYS A 112 -2.77 -8.44 -21.79
N PHE A 113 -3.08 -9.71 -21.51
CA PHE A 113 -3.51 -10.16 -20.20
C PHE A 113 -2.39 -10.05 -19.16
N LEU A 114 -1.18 -10.48 -19.50
CA LEU A 114 0.00 -10.33 -18.65
C LEU A 114 0.31 -8.86 -18.36
N ALA A 115 0.25 -8.00 -19.38
CA ALA A 115 0.45 -6.56 -19.21
C ALA A 115 -0.57 -5.95 -18.23
N ALA A 116 -1.85 -6.37 -18.29
CA ALA A 116 -2.88 -5.94 -17.34
C ALA A 116 -2.66 -6.46 -15.91
N LEU A 117 -1.90 -7.54 -15.76
CA LEU A 117 -1.44 -8.08 -14.47
C LEU A 117 -0.10 -7.47 -14.02
N GLY A 118 0.50 -6.58 -14.82
CA GLY A 118 1.78 -5.95 -14.54
C GLY A 118 2.98 -6.88 -14.73
N MET A 119 2.83 -7.92 -15.57
CA MET A 119 3.87 -8.88 -15.89
C MET A 119 4.35 -8.67 -17.32
N GLU A 120 5.68 -8.65 -17.50
CA GLU A 120 6.33 -8.68 -18.80
C GLU A 120 7.10 -10.00 -18.88
N GLU A 121 6.59 -10.92 -19.70
CA GLU A 121 7.14 -12.27 -19.81
C GLU A 121 7.39 -12.62 -21.28
N ASP A 122 8.65 -12.87 -21.59
CA ASP A 122 9.12 -13.40 -22.87
C ASP A 122 9.22 -14.93 -22.78
N SER A 123 8.05 -15.56 -22.64
CA SER A 123 7.90 -17.01 -22.53
C SER A 123 7.01 -17.57 -23.64
N SER A 124 6.93 -18.90 -23.71
CA SER A 124 6.06 -19.61 -24.65
C SER A 124 4.58 -19.32 -24.41
N LYS A 125 3.73 -19.61 -25.39
CA LYS A 125 2.28 -19.36 -25.29
C LYS A 125 1.69 -20.12 -24.09
N GLU A 126 2.10 -21.36 -23.90
CA GLU A 126 1.68 -22.24 -22.83
C GLU A 126 2.10 -21.68 -21.46
N GLU A 127 3.35 -21.27 -21.31
CA GLU A 127 3.86 -20.64 -20.08
C GLU A 127 3.10 -19.34 -19.74
N LYS A 128 2.81 -18.50 -20.75
CA LYS A 128 2.00 -17.29 -20.53
C LYS A 128 0.58 -17.61 -20.07
N ALA A 129 -0.03 -18.68 -20.57
CA ALA A 129 -1.37 -19.09 -20.15
C ALA A 129 -1.37 -19.53 -18.67
N ASP A 130 -0.37 -20.31 -18.28
CA ASP A 130 -0.19 -20.75 -16.89
C ASP A 130 0.11 -19.57 -15.97
N ALA A 131 0.99 -18.66 -16.37
CA ALA A 131 1.33 -17.45 -15.62
C ALA A 131 0.11 -16.54 -15.40
N VAL A 132 -0.76 -16.36 -16.40
CA VAL A 132 -2.02 -15.61 -16.23
C VAL A 132 -2.89 -16.26 -15.14
N MET A 133 -3.07 -17.59 -15.17
CA MET A 133 -3.88 -18.27 -14.17
C MET A 133 -3.33 -18.14 -12.76
N GLU A 134 -2.02 -18.35 -12.63
CA GLU A 134 -1.32 -18.28 -11.36
C GLU A 134 -1.44 -16.87 -10.76
N GLU A 135 -1.22 -15.83 -11.58
CA GLU A 135 -1.27 -14.46 -11.10
C GLU A 135 -2.68 -13.99 -10.74
N LEU A 136 -3.72 -14.54 -11.39
CA LEU A 136 -5.11 -14.33 -10.95
C LEU A 136 -5.31 -14.84 -9.53
N LEU A 137 -4.85 -16.05 -9.22
CA LEU A 137 -4.96 -16.61 -7.88
C LEU A 137 -4.16 -15.77 -6.87
N ILE A 138 -2.92 -15.44 -7.21
CA ILE A 138 -2.02 -14.65 -6.37
C ILE A 138 -2.61 -13.26 -6.08
N THR A 139 -3.10 -12.56 -7.10
CA THR A 139 -3.78 -11.27 -6.95
C THR A 139 -4.98 -11.39 -6.02
N GLY A 140 -5.77 -12.46 -6.17
CA GLY A 140 -6.89 -12.78 -5.29
C GLY A 140 -6.48 -12.94 -3.83
N LEU A 141 -5.44 -13.73 -3.57
CA LEU A 141 -4.89 -13.98 -2.24
C LEU A 141 -4.32 -12.71 -1.62
N LYS A 142 -3.54 -11.92 -2.38
CA LYS A 142 -3.01 -10.61 -1.95
C LYS A 142 -4.13 -9.71 -1.48
N LEU A 143 -5.20 -9.58 -2.26
CA LEU A 143 -6.35 -8.76 -1.92
C LEU A 143 -7.14 -9.31 -0.72
N GLY A 144 -7.20 -10.62 -0.56
CA GLY A 144 -7.85 -11.27 0.57
C GLY A 144 -7.10 -11.05 1.88
N PHE A 145 -5.79 -11.31 1.91
CA PHE A 145 -4.97 -11.03 3.08
C PHE A 145 -4.88 -9.53 3.37
N THR A 146 -4.77 -8.68 2.35
CA THR A 146 -4.71 -7.23 2.53
C THR A 146 -6.02 -6.64 3.05
N ALA A 147 -7.15 -7.36 3.00
CA ALA A 147 -8.39 -6.93 3.65
C ALA A 147 -8.38 -7.17 5.18
N MET A 148 -7.60 -8.13 5.66
CA MET A 148 -7.57 -8.54 7.07
C MET A 148 -6.85 -7.53 7.98
N ALA A 149 -7.06 -7.57 9.30
CA ALA A 149 -6.31 -6.73 10.24
C ALA A 149 -4.80 -7.07 10.23
N LYS A 150 -3.94 -6.14 10.68
CA LYS A 150 -2.48 -6.40 10.70
C LYS A 150 -2.13 -7.50 11.72
N GLU A 151 -2.86 -7.52 12.82
CA GLU A 151 -2.78 -8.51 13.90
C GLU A 151 -3.00 -9.91 13.36
N PHE A 152 -4.08 -10.12 12.60
CA PHE A 152 -4.36 -11.37 11.90
C PHE A 152 -3.19 -11.82 11.01
N ILE A 153 -2.65 -10.90 10.19
CA ILE A 153 -1.53 -11.22 9.30
C ILE A 153 -0.28 -11.62 10.08
N ASN A 154 -0.01 -10.95 11.21
CA ASN A 154 1.10 -11.33 12.09
C ASN A 154 0.90 -12.73 12.69
N ASP A 155 -0.32 -13.07 13.08
CA ASP A 155 -0.63 -14.41 13.61
C ASP A 155 -0.43 -15.50 12.55
N VAL A 156 -0.78 -15.21 11.29
CA VAL A 156 -0.46 -16.09 10.15
C VAL A 156 1.05 -16.19 9.94
N CYS A 157 1.79 -15.07 9.99
CA CYS A 157 3.25 -15.08 9.90
C CYS A 157 3.89 -15.93 11.02
N ASP A 158 3.41 -15.81 12.25
CA ASP A 158 3.91 -16.59 13.39
C ASP A 158 3.59 -18.09 13.20
N ALA A 159 2.41 -18.43 12.70
CA ALA A 159 2.03 -19.82 12.39
C ALA A 159 2.93 -20.45 11.30
N LEU A 160 3.27 -19.67 10.26
CA LEU A 160 4.16 -20.07 9.19
C LEU A 160 5.65 -19.92 9.54
N LYS A 161 5.97 -19.41 10.73
CA LYS A 161 7.34 -19.16 11.21
C LYS A 161 8.16 -18.22 10.30
N ILE A 162 7.51 -17.18 9.77
CA ILE A 162 8.12 -16.16 8.90
C ILE A 162 8.17 -14.78 9.58
N SER A 163 8.97 -13.86 9.04
CA SER A 163 9.14 -12.52 9.61
C SER A 163 7.88 -11.65 9.50
N LYS A 164 7.48 -11.06 10.64
CA LYS A 164 6.40 -10.06 10.78
C LYS A 164 6.87 -8.59 10.72
N SER A 165 8.11 -8.34 10.29
CA SER A 165 8.65 -6.98 10.21
C SER A 165 8.09 -6.18 9.03
N GLY A 166 7.95 -4.87 9.18
CA GLY A 166 7.60 -3.96 8.08
C GLY A 166 6.10 -3.68 7.89
N THR A 167 5.74 -3.38 6.65
CA THR A 167 4.38 -3.00 6.27
C THR A 167 3.47 -4.22 6.14
N LYS A 168 2.15 -3.98 6.17
CA LYS A 168 1.16 -5.03 5.92
C LYS A 168 1.42 -5.75 4.58
N LYS A 169 1.72 -4.99 3.53
CA LYS A 169 2.04 -5.50 2.19
C LYS A 169 3.27 -6.41 2.21
N ALA A 170 4.34 -6.01 2.90
CA ALA A 170 5.55 -6.82 3.03
C ALA A 170 5.27 -8.17 3.71
N CYS A 171 4.46 -8.19 4.77
CA CYS A 171 4.06 -9.44 5.43
C CYS A 171 3.24 -10.35 4.49
N VAL A 172 2.27 -9.79 3.76
CA VAL A 172 1.46 -10.55 2.77
C VAL A 172 2.34 -11.12 1.66
N ASN A 173 3.28 -10.32 1.13
CA ASN A 173 4.24 -10.76 0.13
C ASN A 173 5.12 -11.91 0.66
N ARG A 174 5.52 -11.89 1.94
CA ARG A 174 6.26 -13.01 2.54
C ARG A 174 5.43 -14.27 2.74
N ILE A 175 4.14 -14.14 3.07
CA ILE A 175 3.22 -15.30 3.15
C ILE A 175 3.14 -15.95 1.76
N ILE A 176 2.78 -15.18 0.75
CA ILE A 176 2.63 -15.66 -0.64
C ILE A 176 3.97 -16.15 -1.20
N GLY A 177 5.06 -15.49 -0.83
CA GLY A 177 6.43 -15.83 -1.23
C GLY A 177 6.92 -17.19 -0.74
N GLN A 178 6.24 -17.83 0.21
CA GLN A 178 6.52 -19.24 0.56
C GLN A 178 6.15 -20.22 -0.57
N SER A 179 5.16 -19.86 -1.39
CA SER A 179 4.75 -20.63 -2.56
C SER A 179 5.30 -20.07 -3.86
N TYR A 180 5.51 -18.75 -3.91
CA TYR A 180 5.88 -18.03 -5.12
C TYR A 180 7.12 -17.16 -4.85
N PRO A 181 8.35 -17.73 -4.93
CA PRO A 181 9.57 -17.08 -4.46
C PRO A 181 9.86 -15.72 -5.09
N HIS A 182 9.40 -15.47 -6.32
CA HIS A 182 9.53 -14.18 -7.00
C HIS A 182 8.77 -13.04 -6.30
N TYR A 183 7.85 -13.35 -5.39
CA TYR A 183 7.16 -12.40 -4.51
C TYR A 183 7.82 -12.16 -3.17
N LEU A 184 8.86 -12.91 -2.83
CA LEU A 184 9.71 -12.51 -1.72
C LEU A 184 10.36 -11.20 -2.16
N GLU A 185 9.96 -10.09 -1.51
CA GLU A 185 10.67 -8.83 -1.66
C GLU A 185 12.15 -9.16 -1.44
N ALA A 186 12.96 -9.05 -2.51
CA ALA A 186 14.41 -9.06 -2.38
C ALA A 186 14.68 -8.07 -1.26
N ASN A 187 15.17 -8.58 -0.13
CA ASN A 187 15.26 -7.85 1.14
C ASN A 187 15.53 -6.39 0.79
N THR A 188 14.56 -5.50 1.04
CA THR A 188 14.77 -4.06 0.87
C THR A 188 16.18 -3.80 1.37
N PRO A 189 17.10 -3.29 0.54
CA PRO A 189 18.52 -3.24 0.88
C PRO A 189 18.58 -2.72 2.30
N GLU A 190 19.22 -3.50 3.17
CA GLU A 190 19.53 -3.12 4.54
C GLU A 190 19.85 -1.64 4.46
N LYS A 191 18.97 -0.81 5.05
CA LYS A 191 19.02 0.63 4.90
C LYS A 191 20.46 1.00 5.17
N GLU A 192 21.23 1.32 4.13
CA GLU A 192 22.69 1.43 4.24
C GLU A 192 22.92 2.25 5.48
N GLU A 193 23.56 1.65 6.48
CA GLU A 193 23.88 2.32 7.71
C GLU A 193 24.89 3.37 7.28
N ARG A 194 24.42 4.54 6.81
CA ARG A 194 25.31 5.58 6.31
C ARG A 194 26.21 5.87 7.49
N GLU A 195 27.51 5.69 7.29
CA GLU A 195 28.50 5.87 8.33
C GLU A 195 28.23 7.19 9.03
N LYS A 196 28.21 7.15 10.38
CA LYS A 196 28.08 8.36 11.18
C LYS A 196 29.15 9.35 10.73
N ASN A 197 28.73 10.54 10.34
CA ASN A 197 29.68 11.56 9.95
C ASN A 197 30.38 12.05 11.21
N ASP A 198 31.71 12.07 11.18
CA ASP A 198 32.51 12.58 12.29
C ASP A 198 32.14 14.05 12.56
N ILE A 199 31.59 14.29 13.76
CA ILE A 199 31.14 15.59 14.23
C ILE A 199 32.27 16.63 14.23
N THR A 200 33.54 16.19 14.28
CA THR A 200 34.72 17.08 14.17
C THR A 200 34.83 17.78 12.81
N LYS A 201 34.09 17.32 11.79
CA LYS A 201 34.01 17.96 10.48
C LYS A 201 33.14 19.21 10.47
N ILE A 202 32.33 19.44 11.51
CA ILE A 202 31.53 20.68 11.66
C ILE A 202 32.47 21.80 12.12
N LYS A 203 32.94 22.62 11.16
CA LYS A 203 33.88 23.73 11.38
C LYS A 203 33.38 25.02 10.71
N GLU A 204 33.99 26.14 11.05
CA GLU A 204 33.72 27.43 10.39
C GLU A 204 33.84 27.30 8.86
N GLY A 205 32.88 27.88 8.14
CA GLY A 205 32.80 27.81 6.68
C GLY A 205 32.01 26.62 6.11
N ILE A 206 31.48 25.71 6.94
CA ILE A 206 30.59 24.63 6.47
C ILE A 206 29.27 25.20 5.91
N THR A 207 28.78 24.63 4.80
CA THR A 207 27.51 25.09 4.19
C THR A 207 26.29 24.50 4.88
N PHE A 208 25.11 25.06 4.60
CA PHE A 208 23.85 24.51 5.11
C PHE A 208 23.60 23.11 4.55
N GLU A 209 23.89 22.92 3.26
CA GLU A 209 23.75 21.68 2.52
C GLU A 209 24.61 20.58 3.15
N ASP A 210 25.87 20.89 3.48
CA ASP A 210 26.79 19.96 4.14
C ASP A 210 26.32 19.60 5.54
N LEU A 211 25.86 20.57 6.34
CA LEU A 211 25.27 20.32 7.65
C LEU A 211 23.99 19.48 7.58
N TYR A 212 23.23 19.61 6.50
CA TYR A 212 22.00 18.85 6.32
C TYR A 212 22.26 17.38 5.95
N GLN A 213 23.51 17.00 5.64
CA GLN A 213 23.90 15.60 5.44
C GLN A 213 24.09 14.85 6.77
N PHE A 214 24.43 15.53 7.87
CA PHE A 214 24.58 14.93 9.20
C PHE A 214 23.25 14.41 9.76
N TYR A 215 23.29 13.36 10.58
CA TYR A 215 22.11 12.89 11.30
C TYR A 215 21.63 13.92 12.33
N ALA A 216 20.34 13.90 12.63
CA ALA A 216 19.77 14.81 13.63
C ALA A 216 20.43 14.62 15.00
N GLU A 217 20.82 13.39 15.34
CA GLU A 217 21.52 13.04 16.58
C GLU A 217 22.92 13.68 16.67
N GLU A 218 23.68 13.66 15.57
CA GLU A 218 25.01 14.28 15.47
C GLU A 218 24.94 15.79 15.65
N LEU A 219 23.94 16.44 15.04
CA LEU A 219 23.70 17.87 15.19
C LEU A 219 23.27 18.24 16.63
N VAL A 220 22.51 17.37 17.30
CA VAL A 220 22.15 17.53 18.72
C VAL A 220 23.38 17.38 19.62
N GLU A 221 24.27 16.46 19.29
CA GLU A 221 25.51 16.22 20.04
C GLU A 221 26.50 17.38 19.87
N PHE A 222 26.71 17.88 18.65
CA PHE A 222 27.47 19.10 18.40
C PHE A 222 26.87 20.29 19.17
N ALA A 223 25.54 20.46 19.13
CA ALA A 223 24.85 21.49 19.87
C ALA A 223 25.04 21.33 21.40
N LYS A 224 25.10 20.10 21.91
CA LYS A 224 25.37 19.83 23.33
C LYS A 224 26.79 20.22 23.72
N GLN A 225 27.79 19.88 22.92
CA GLN A 225 29.20 20.18 23.18
C GLN A 225 29.46 21.69 23.18
N ASN A 226 28.78 22.43 22.30
CA ASN A 226 28.95 23.87 22.13
C ASN A 226 27.91 24.73 22.90
N GLY A 227 27.15 24.14 23.83
CA GLY A 227 26.22 24.88 24.71
C GLY A 227 24.97 25.44 24.03
N LEU A 228 24.62 24.95 22.83
CA LEU A 228 23.45 25.38 22.05
C LEU A 228 22.16 24.66 22.47
N LYS A 229 21.02 25.25 22.11
CA LYS A 229 19.69 24.65 22.33
C LYS A 229 19.52 23.37 21.50
N LYS A 230 19.17 22.26 22.14
CA LYS A 230 19.05 20.91 21.55
C LYS A 230 17.68 20.59 20.93
N THR A 231 16.70 21.46 21.11
CA THR A 231 15.32 21.24 20.64
C THR A 231 15.07 21.92 19.29
N GLY A 232 14.29 21.29 18.44
CA GLY A 232 13.82 21.83 17.15
C GLY A 232 13.94 20.81 16.03
N SER A 233 13.44 21.15 14.85
CA SER A 233 13.64 20.34 13.64
C SER A 233 15.09 20.43 13.16
N LYS A 234 15.53 19.44 12.35
CA LYS A 234 16.89 19.38 11.79
C LYS A 234 17.30 20.68 11.08
N LYS A 235 16.42 21.24 10.24
CA LYS A 235 16.62 22.54 9.56
C LYS A 235 16.89 23.68 10.54
N ILE A 236 16.20 23.71 11.68
CA ILE A 236 16.41 24.71 12.75
C ILE A 236 17.76 24.49 13.43
N MET A 237 18.19 23.24 13.62
CA MET A 237 19.50 22.92 14.20
C MET A 237 20.65 23.33 13.29
N CYS A 238 20.60 23.01 12.00
CA CYS A 238 21.62 23.43 11.02
C CYS A 238 21.77 24.96 11.00
N LYS A 239 20.67 25.71 10.94
CA LYS A 239 20.69 27.19 10.99
C LYS A 239 21.30 27.73 12.29
N ARG A 240 21.06 27.06 13.42
CA ARG A 240 21.62 27.46 14.74
C ARG A 240 23.12 27.21 14.80
N ILE A 241 23.58 26.09 14.27
CA ILE A 241 25.00 25.74 14.19
C ILE A 241 25.73 26.71 13.26
N LEU A 242 25.17 27.04 12.10
CA LEU A 242 25.75 28.05 11.20
C LEU A 242 25.89 29.42 11.86
N LYS A 243 24.86 29.88 12.57
CA LYS A 243 24.92 31.15 13.31
C LYS A 243 25.98 31.13 14.41
N PHE A 244 26.09 30.03 15.14
CA PHE A 244 27.13 29.86 16.15
C PHE A 244 28.54 29.92 15.54
N LEU A 245 28.76 29.21 14.42
CA LEU A 245 30.04 29.21 13.70
C LEU A 245 30.36 30.57 13.03
N ALA A 246 29.34 31.38 12.74
CA ALA A 246 29.52 32.74 12.21
C ALA A 246 29.82 33.79 13.30
N GLY A 247 29.98 33.39 14.56
CA GLY A 247 30.27 34.29 15.69
C GLY A 247 29.05 35.05 16.22
N ASP A 248 27.84 34.61 15.88
CA ASP A 248 26.60 35.29 16.26
C ASP A 248 26.16 34.86 17.68
N GLU A 249 26.56 35.65 18.69
CA GLU A 249 26.37 35.37 20.13
C GLU A 249 24.89 35.28 20.57
N THR A 250 23.95 35.67 19.70
CA THR A 250 22.50 35.65 19.95
C THR A 250 21.92 34.23 20.14
N THR A 251 22.71 33.18 19.89
CA THR A 251 22.28 31.77 20.03
C THR A 251 22.44 31.20 21.44
N THR A 252 22.97 31.96 22.40
CA THR A 252 23.30 31.45 23.74
C THR A 252 22.22 31.75 24.80
N LYS A 253 21.43 30.73 25.15
CA LYS A 253 21.28 30.21 26.53
C LYS A 253 20.14 29.17 26.61
N PRO A 254 20.37 27.98 27.16
CA PRO A 254 19.28 27.07 27.52
C PRO A 254 18.41 27.71 28.61
N LEU A 255 17.08 27.60 28.47
CA LEU A 255 16.14 27.94 29.54
C LEU A 255 16.44 27.04 30.75
N LYS A 256 16.69 27.64 31.93
CA LYS A 256 16.79 26.90 33.19
C LYS A 256 15.52 26.06 33.41
N PRO A 257 15.64 24.79 33.84
CA PRO A 257 14.48 23.95 34.10
C PRO A 257 13.65 24.56 35.25
N GLY A 258 12.43 25.01 34.96
CA GLY A 258 11.51 25.52 36.00
C GLY A 258 10.46 26.54 35.55
N GLN A 259 10.65 27.27 34.44
CA GLN A 259 9.64 28.25 33.99
C GLN A 259 8.66 27.62 33.01
N ARG A 260 7.72 26.83 33.53
CA ARG A 260 6.45 26.57 32.82
C ARG A 260 5.63 27.86 32.87
N HIS A 261 5.43 28.51 31.72
CA HIS A 261 4.39 29.52 31.59
C HIS A 261 3.04 28.90 31.96
N LYS A 262 2.47 29.34 33.08
CA LYS A 262 1.08 29.06 33.45
C LYS A 262 0.19 29.65 32.36
N LYS A 263 -0.38 28.82 31.48
CA LYS A 263 -1.52 29.24 30.65
C LYS A 263 -2.69 29.52 31.60
N LYS A 264 -3.02 30.81 31.76
CA LYS A 264 -4.20 31.28 32.50
C LYS A 264 -5.45 30.67 31.86
N LYS A 265 -6.20 29.89 32.64
CA LYS A 265 -7.63 29.66 32.39
C LYS A 265 -8.33 31.01 32.60
N GLY A 266 -8.96 31.53 31.56
CA GLY A 266 -9.82 32.70 31.64
C GLY A 266 -10.86 32.60 30.55
N GLY A 267 -12.10 32.28 30.93
CA GLY A 267 -13.23 32.31 30.03
C GLY A 267 -13.86 33.71 29.93
N LYS A 268 -14.73 33.83 28.92
CA LYS A 268 -15.97 34.62 28.84
C LYS A 268 -15.95 35.90 27.98
N LYS A 269 -16.77 35.80 26.91
CA LYS A 269 -17.67 36.79 26.27
C LYS A 269 -17.12 37.89 25.32
N ARG A 270 -17.46 37.68 24.04
CA ARG A 270 -18.06 38.57 23.02
C ARG A 270 -18.03 40.10 23.24
N LYS A 271 -17.57 40.84 22.21
CA LYS A 271 -18.38 41.76 21.37
C LYS A 271 -17.59 42.27 20.14
N ALA A 272 -18.32 42.58 19.07
CA ALA A 272 -17.96 43.33 17.85
C ALA A 272 -17.45 44.76 18.19
N ASP A 273 -16.73 45.53 17.36
CA ASP A 273 -16.92 45.85 15.93
C ASP A 273 -15.67 46.58 15.34
N GLU A 274 -15.60 46.59 14.01
CA GLU A 274 -14.94 47.48 13.02
C GLU A 274 -13.47 47.98 13.04
N LYS A 275 -12.85 47.80 11.84
CA LYS A 275 -11.91 48.67 11.07
C LYS A 275 -10.48 48.89 11.59
N GLU A 276 -9.40 48.95 10.80
CA GLU A 276 -9.10 48.84 9.37
C GLU A 276 -7.55 48.81 9.27
N GLY A 277 -6.98 48.24 8.20
CA GLY A 277 -5.60 48.54 7.76
C GLY A 277 -4.61 47.37 7.70
N GLU A 278 -4.34 46.96 6.45
CA GLU A 278 -3.06 46.48 5.85
C GLU A 278 -2.29 45.33 6.56
N GLU A 279 -1.80 44.27 5.92
CA GLU A 279 -1.37 44.04 4.55
C GLU A 279 -1.18 42.52 4.34
N LYS A 280 -1.33 42.10 3.08
CA LYS A 280 -0.79 40.93 2.33
C LYS A 280 0.26 40.08 3.06
N GLU A 281 0.24 38.75 3.04
CA GLU A 281 0.45 37.85 1.89
C GLU A 281 0.36 36.38 2.39
N ASP A 282 0.13 35.43 1.48
CA ASP A 282 0.24 33.96 1.63
C ASP A 282 -0.82 33.20 2.47
N LYS A 283 -1.96 32.90 1.81
CA LYS A 283 -2.74 31.68 2.04
C LYS A 283 -3.36 31.19 0.74
N GLU A 284 -2.61 30.38 0.02
CA GLU A 284 -3.11 29.53 -1.05
C GLU A 284 -2.66 28.10 -0.72
N GLU A 285 -3.54 27.33 -0.06
CA GLU A 285 -3.56 25.85 0.04
C GLU A 285 -4.52 25.45 1.18
N GLU A 286 -5.84 25.49 0.94
CA GLU A 286 -6.86 24.67 1.64
C GLU A 286 -8.28 25.07 1.13
N GLU A 287 -8.66 24.67 -0.09
CA GLU A 287 -10.08 24.66 -0.48
C GLU A 287 -10.34 23.81 -1.75
N LYS A 288 -10.24 22.48 -1.64
CA LYS A 288 -10.92 21.53 -2.53
C LYS A 288 -11.29 20.26 -1.78
N GLU A 289 -12.08 20.42 -0.72
CA GLU A 289 -12.78 19.32 -0.09
C GLU A 289 -14.10 19.83 0.50
N LYS A 290 -15.08 20.12 -0.37
CA LYS A 290 -16.51 20.32 -0.06
C LYS A 290 -17.34 20.64 -1.31
N GLU A 291 -17.41 19.71 -2.25
CA GLU A 291 -18.43 19.75 -3.31
C GLU A 291 -18.64 18.35 -3.90
N ASP A 292 -19.17 17.41 -3.09
CA ASP A 292 -19.83 16.20 -3.63
C ASP A 292 -20.69 15.48 -2.57
N LYS A 293 -21.49 16.26 -1.83
CA LYS A 293 -22.43 15.74 -0.82
C LYS A 293 -23.85 16.26 -0.96
N GLU A 294 -24.26 16.62 -2.18
CA GLU A 294 -25.59 17.14 -2.45
C GLU A 294 -26.17 16.64 -3.79
N GLU A 295 -26.05 15.34 -4.10
CA GLU A 295 -26.84 14.72 -5.17
C GLU A 295 -27.27 13.27 -4.89
N THR A 296 -27.70 12.99 -3.66
CA THR A 296 -28.34 11.70 -3.30
C THR A 296 -29.58 11.89 -2.42
N GLU A 297 -30.55 12.74 -2.81
CA GLU A 297 -31.86 12.74 -2.12
C GLU A 297 -33.09 13.17 -2.96
N SER A 298 -33.14 12.83 -4.25
CA SER A 298 -34.28 13.20 -5.11
C SER A 298 -34.76 12.12 -6.10
N LYS A 299 -34.73 10.83 -5.72
CA LYS A 299 -35.41 9.74 -6.48
C LYS A 299 -36.17 8.71 -5.63
N LYS A 300 -36.66 9.07 -4.43
CA LYS A 300 -37.68 8.31 -3.68
C LYS A 300 -39.01 9.07 -3.65
N LYS A 301 -39.77 9.02 -4.74
CA LYS A 301 -41.25 9.23 -4.81
C LYS A 301 -41.70 9.26 -6.27
N LYS A 302 -41.97 8.09 -6.87
CA LYS A 302 -42.89 7.90 -8.01
C LYS A 302 -42.99 6.42 -8.39
N THR A 303 -43.76 5.66 -7.63
CA THR A 303 -44.54 4.49 -8.09
C THR A 303 -45.51 4.10 -6.99
N LYS A 304 -46.64 4.79 -6.97
CA LYS A 304 -47.87 4.34 -6.30
C LYS A 304 -49.04 4.88 -7.13
N LYS A 305 -49.40 4.15 -8.17
CA LYS A 305 -50.74 4.07 -8.74
C LYS A 305 -50.80 2.87 -9.66
#